data_AF-A0A9X9MHJ7-F1
#
_entry.id   AF-A0A9X9MHJ7-F1
#
_cell.length_a   1.000
_cell.length_b   1.000
_cell.length_c   1.000
_cell.angle_alpha   90.00
_cell.angle_beta   90.00
_cell.angle_gamma   90.00
#
_symmetry.space_group_name_H-M   'P 1'
#
loop_
_entity.id
_entity.type
_entity.pdbx_description
1 polymer ?
#
loop_
_entity_poly.entity_id
_entity_poly.type
_entity_poly.pdbx_seq_one_letter_code
_entity_poly.pdbx_strand_id
1 'polypeptide(L)'
;MVQDRSKWWKRIYRIPFDFLEEWSMTYADSIVVNSNFTKGVVKRTFSGLVNQKKIQIIYPSVNTSKYHSPENDSQEKIPSGTRLLLSINRFERKKDIALAIKAYAGLESHQRQNVKLIIAGGYDNEIKENVMHHIELVNLAESFGLQTETHHDNFTTKKLAGDIDVFFLLSVRNSLKDALLRSARLLIYTPSNEHFGIVPLEAMLAGVPVLAANTGGPLETVVDGKTGWLCSPDDEDQWTKVIYNVLFNLTEEERLEIGNCGTERVKHEFSDAKMAERLEEAISSMSNLNRKSCQILLYILGSIAMGFLDILYFCASRYVAQRIQFGTLQLQPLVLSSLIIGAWTGYLAKVYSGEY
;
A
#
# COMPACT_ATOMS: atom_id res chain seq x y z
N MET A 1 5.85 4.42 4.07
CA MET A 1 6.84 4.87 5.08
C MET A 1 6.22 4.98 6.50
N VAL A 2 5.61 3.92 7.03
CA VAL A 2 5.06 3.91 8.43
C VAL A 2 5.39 2.62 9.20
N GLN A 3 6.07 1.65 8.57
CA GLN A 3 6.12 0.27 9.09
C GLN A 3 7.19 -0.04 10.15
N ASP A 4 8.07 0.89 10.53
CA ASP A 4 9.12 0.58 11.51
C ASP A 4 9.13 1.55 12.71
N ARG A 5 8.04 1.51 13.47
CA ARG A 5 7.88 2.16 14.79
C ARG A 5 8.11 1.18 15.94
N SER A 6 8.82 0.08 15.71
CA SER A 6 9.05 -0.98 16.71
C SER A 6 9.96 -0.51 17.86
N LYS A 7 10.94 0.35 17.55
CA LYS A 7 11.97 0.83 18.48
C LYS A 7 11.66 2.22 19.03
N TRP A 8 11.74 2.39 20.35
CA TRP A 8 11.36 3.65 21.03
C TRP A 8 12.18 4.87 20.58
N TRP A 9 13.47 4.69 20.29
CA TRP A 9 14.33 5.78 19.81
C TRP A 9 13.98 6.25 18.38
N LYS A 10 13.53 5.33 17.50
CA LYS A 10 13.03 5.68 16.17
C LYS A 10 11.75 6.51 16.27
N ARG A 11 10.93 6.29 17.30
CA ARG A 11 9.73 7.11 17.56
C ARG A 11 10.14 8.53 17.95
N ILE A 12 11.09 8.69 18.88
CA ILE A 12 11.56 10.01 19.33
C ILE A 12 12.17 10.81 18.18
N TYR A 13 13.02 10.18 17.37
CA TYR A 13 13.64 10.85 16.21
C TYR A 13 12.61 11.34 15.19
N ARG A 14 11.48 10.64 15.02
CA ARG A 14 10.43 11.04 14.08
C ARG A 14 9.51 12.15 14.60
N ILE A 15 9.41 12.39 15.90
CA ILE A 15 8.54 13.44 16.46
C ILE A 15 8.66 14.79 15.72
N PRO A 16 9.86 15.37 15.52
CA PRO A 16 9.98 16.65 14.81
C PRO A 16 9.59 16.57 13.33
N PHE A 17 9.85 15.44 12.67
CA PHE A 17 9.46 15.24 11.26
C PHE A 17 7.96 15.05 11.11
N ASP A 18 7.35 14.19 11.93
CA ASP A 18 5.92 13.94 11.93
C ASP A 18 5.16 15.25 12.28
N PHE A 19 5.67 16.09 13.19
CA PHE A 19 5.12 17.42 13.46
C PHE A 19 5.20 18.35 12.24
N LEU A 20 6.36 18.42 11.58
CA LEU A 20 6.55 19.27 10.40
C LEU A 20 5.67 18.81 9.23
N GLU A 21 5.62 17.50 8.99
CA GLU A 21 4.73 16.86 8.01
C GLU A 21 3.27 17.19 8.33
N GLU A 22 2.82 16.99 9.57
CA GLU A 22 1.47 17.31 10.02
C GLU A 22 1.12 18.78 9.77
N TRP A 23 1.97 19.68 10.25
CA TRP A 23 1.79 21.11 10.10
C TRP A 23 1.70 21.53 8.63
N SER A 24 2.61 21.02 7.80
CA SER A 24 2.64 21.30 6.36
C SER A 24 1.36 20.82 5.66
N MET A 25 0.84 19.64 6.01
CA MET A 25 -0.41 19.12 5.44
C MET A 25 -1.63 19.95 5.83
N THR A 26 -1.59 20.72 6.92
CA THR A 26 -2.72 21.60 7.28
C THR A 26 -2.94 22.74 6.28
N TYR A 27 -1.96 23.05 5.44
CA TYR A 27 -2.07 24.05 4.37
C TYR A 27 -2.77 23.50 3.11
N ALA A 28 -2.86 22.18 2.95
CA ALA A 28 -3.64 21.60 1.86
C ALA A 28 -5.12 21.98 2.00
N ASP A 29 -5.78 22.32 0.90
CA ASP A 29 -7.22 22.60 0.90
C ASP A 29 -8.00 21.37 1.34
N SER A 30 -7.69 20.22 0.75
CA SER A 30 -8.26 18.92 1.06
C SER A 30 -7.18 17.84 1.11
N ILE A 31 -7.45 16.77 1.87
CA ILE A 31 -6.59 15.59 1.97
C ILE A 31 -7.39 14.39 1.50
N VAL A 32 -6.87 13.72 0.48
CA VAL A 32 -7.44 12.50 -0.09
C VAL A 32 -6.54 11.33 0.22
N VAL A 33 -7.14 10.20 0.57
CA VAL A 33 -6.45 8.92 0.76
C VAL A 33 -7.10 7.84 -0.06
N ASN A 34 -6.36 6.78 -0.36
CA ASN A 34 -6.81 5.71 -1.25
C ASN A 34 -7.75 4.69 -0.60
N SER A 35 -7.94 4.75 0.73
CA SER A 35 -8.68 3.74 1.49
C SER A 35 -9.02 4.21 2.91
N ASN A 36 -10.04 3.63 3.52
CA ASN A 36 -10.34 3.76 4.95
C ASN A 36 -9.19 3.24 5.83
N PHE A 37 -8.49 2.19 5.41
CA PHE A 37 -7.31 1.72 6.15
C PHE A 37 -6.24 2.82 6.21
N THR A 38 -5.90 3.44 5.08
CA THR A 38 -4.96 4.55 5.01
C THR A 38 -5.46 5.75 5.81
N LYS A 39 -6.76 6.06 5.76
CA LYS A 39 -7.37 7.08 6.63
C LYS A 39 -7.12 6.80 8.11
N GLY A 40 -7.26 5.54 8.53
CA GLY A 40 -6.94 5.10 9.89
C GLY A 40 -5.47 5.26 10.24
N VAL A 41 -4.55 4.96 9.31
CA VAL A 41 -3.11 5.19 9.47
C VAL A 41 -2.81 6.69 9.64
N VAL A 42 -3.41 7.55 8.83
CA VAL A 42 -3.29 9.01 8.95
C VAL A 42 -3.81 9.47 10.30
N LYS A 43 -4.99 9.00 10.74
CA LYS A 43 -5.56 9.36 12.06
C LYS A 43 -4.64 8.99 13.23
N ARG A 44 -3.97 7.83 13.17
CA ARG A 44 -3.01 7.41 14.21
C ARG A 44 -1.68 8.14 14.15
N THR A 45 -1.29 8.63 12.97
CA THR A 45 0.02 9.25 12.75
C THR A 45 -0.03 10.76 12.96
N PHE A 46 -1.09 11.40 12.46
CA PHE A 46 -1.29 12.85 12.38
C PHE A 46 -2.63 13.21 13.02
N SER A 47 -2.72 13.03 14.33
CA SER A 47 -4.01 13.12 15.04
C SER A 47 -4.61 14.53 15.06
N GLY A 48 -3.79 15.57 15.12
CA GLY A 48 -4.24 16.97 15.06
C GLY A 48 -4.73 17.37 13.67
N LEU A 49 -4.21 16.75 12.62
CA LEU A 49 -4.65 16.94 11.23
C LEU A 49 -6.12 16.57 11.05
N VAL A 50 -6.53 15.42 11.61
CA VAL A 50 -7.92 14.93 11.47
C VAL A 50 -8.91 15.81 12.22
N ASN A 51 -8.47 16.50 13.27
CA ASN A 51 -9.30 17.47 13.99
C ASN A 51 -9.49 18.77 13.22
N GLN A 52 -8.57 19.11 12.31
CA GLN A 52 -8.59 20.35 11.53
C GLN A 52 -9.16 20.17 10.12
N LYS A 53 -9.01 18.98 9.53
CA LYS A 53 -9.33 18.72 8.12
C LYS A 53 -10.09 17.41 7.97
N LYS A 54 -11.17 17.46 7.17
CA LYS A 54 -11.89 16.26 6.75
C LYS A 54 -11.06 15.48 5.73
N ILE A 55 -10.68 14.26 6.08
CA ILE A 55 -10.01 13.34 5.15
C ILE A 55 -11.05 12.64 4.27
N GLN A 56 -10.92 12.84 2.97
CA GLN A 56 -11.74 12.23 1.93
C GLN A 56 -11.09 10.96 1.39
N ILE A 57 -11.90 10.08 0.81
CA ILE A 57 -11.43 8.78 0.33
C ILE A 57 -11.73 8.68 -1.17
N ILE A 58 -10.71 8.41 -1.96
CA ILE A 58 -10.81 8.18 -3.39
C ILE A 58 -10.19 6.82 -3.66
N TYR A 59 -11.02 5.82 -3.92
CA TYR A 59 -10.52 4.48 -4.25
C TYR A 59 -9.82 4.50 -5.60
N PRO A 60 -8.63 3.87 -5.71
CA PRO A 60 -8.00 3.59 -6.99
C PRO A 60 -8.92 2.78 -7.90
N SER A 61 -8.89 3.10 -9.19
CA SER A 61 -9.60 2.36 -10.21
C SER A 61 -8.76 1.24 -10.81
N VAL A 62 -9.45 0.32 -11.47
CA VAL A 62 -8.88 -0.67 -12.38
C VAL A 62 -9.56 -0.56 -13.75
N ASN A 63 -8.81 -0.84 -14.81
CA ASN A 63 -9.37 -0.81 -16.16
C ASN A 63 -10.36 -1.96 -16.35
N THR A 64 -11.65 -1.63 -16.28
CA THR A 64 -12.77 -2.59 -16.39
C THR A 64 -12.99 -3.08 -17.81
N SER A 65 -12.50 -2.37 -18.84
CA SER A 65 -12.61 -2.78 -20.24
C SER A 65 -11.68 -3.94 -20.61
N LYS A 66 -10.66 -4.21 -19.78
CA LYS A 66 -9.58 -5.18 -20.04
C LYS A 66 -10.06 -6.63 -20.25
N TYR A 67 -11.22 -6.99 -19.70
CA TYR A 67 -11.76 -8.36 -19.77
C TYR A 67 -12.97 -8.50 -20.70
N HIS A 68 -13.34 -7.44 -21.44
CA HIS A 68 -14.52 -7.42 -22.32
C HIS A 68 -14.27 -7.91 -23.77
N SER A 69 -13.04 -8.19 -24.17
CA SER A 69 -12.73 -8.56 -25.56
C SER A 69 -12.65 -10.08 -25.78
N PRO A 70 -13.56 -10.69 -26.58
CA PRO A 70 -13.47 -12.09 -27.01
C PRO A 70 -12.29 -12.37 -27.96
N GLU A 71 -11.61 -11.34 -28.49
CA GLU A 71 -10.45 -11.48 -29.39
C GLU A 71 -9.12 -11.83 -28.71
N ASN A 72 -9.06 -11.85 -27.37
CA ASN A 72 -7.87 -12.30 -26.63
C ASN A 72 -7.72 -13.84 -26.62
N ASP A 73 -8.35 -14.55 -27.56
CA ASP A 73 -8.53 -16.00 -27.62
C ASP A 73 -7.28 -16.80 -28.06
N SER A 74 -6.14 -16.12 -28.27
CA SER A 74 -4.83 -16.75 -28.48
C SER A 74 -4.20 -17.29 -27.18
N GLN A 75 -5.06 -17.79 -26.26
CA GLN A 75 -4.73 -18.02 -24.87
C GLN A 75 -3.96 -19.32 -24.64
N GLU A 76 -2.97 -19.24 -23.76
CA GLU A 76 -2.34 -20.39 -23.14
C GLU A 76 -3.36 -21.17 -22.29
N LYS A 77 -4.12 -22.07 -22.92
CA LYS A 77 -5.12 -22.91 -22.24
C LYS A 77 -4.44 -23.80 -21.19
N ILE A 78 -4.91 -23.72 -19.94
CA ILE A 78 -4.48 -24.62 -18.87
C ILE A 78 -4.82 -26.07 -19.26
N PRO A 79 -3.94 -27.05 -18.97
CA PRO A 79 -4.23 -28.45 -19.19
C PRO A 79 -5.55 -28.89 -18.55
N SER A 80 -6.36 -29.63 -19.31
CA SER A 80 -7.66 -30.13 -18.85
C SER A 80 -7.54 -30.89 -17.52
N GLY A 81 -8.46 -30.64 -16.59
CA GLY A 81 -8.48 -31.27 -15.26
C GLY A 81 -7.60 -30.61 -14.21
N THR A 82 -6.72 -29.66 -14.58
CA THR A 82 -5.87 -28.95 -13.60
C THR A 82 -6.66 -27.87 -12.87
N ARG A 83 -6.46 -27.79 -11.55
CA ARG A 83 -7.00 -26.77 -10.64
C ARG A 83 -5.92 -25.79 -10.23
N LEU A 84 -6.05 -24.55 -10.69
CA LEU A 84 -5.08 -23.51 -10.39
C LEU A 84 -5.50 -22.66 -9.19
N LEU A 85 -4.62 -22.59 -8.19
CA LEU A 85 -4.63 -21.58 -7.12
C LEU A 85 -3.55 -20.54 -7.44
N LEU A 86 -3.86 -19.27 -7.27
CA LEU A 86 -2.97 -18.18 -7.69
C LEU A 86 -2.70 -17.22 -6.54
N SER A 87 -1.43 -16.95 -6.25
CA SER A 87 -0.98 -15.88 -5.36
C SER A 87 -0.14 -14.89 -6.15
N ILE A 88 -0.60 -13.64 -6.24
CA ILE A 88 0.14 -12.58 -6.95
C ILE A 88 0.63 -11.53 -5.96
N ASN A 89 1.94 -11.53 -5.70
CA ASN A 89 2.59 -10.64 -4.74
C ASN A 89 4.03 -10.33 -5.14
N ARG A 90 4.55 -9.18 -4.73
CA ARG A 90 5.99 -8.95 -4.77
C ARG A 90 6.68 -9.90 -3.79
N PHE A 91 7.89 -10.34 -4.13
CA PHE A 91 8.72 -11.21 -3.29
C PHE A 91 9.33 -10.47 -2.08
N GLU A 92 8.49 -9.78 -1.30
CA GLU A 92 8.85 -9.03 -0.10
C GLU A 92 8.25 -9.73 1.14
N ARG A 93 9.01 -9.86 2.24
CA ARG A 93 8.55 -10.64 3.43
C ARG A 93 7.24 -10.15 4.01
N LYS A 94 7.00 -8.84 3.97
CA LYS A 94 5.75 -8.21 4.46
C LYS A 94 4.49 -8.64 3.68
N LYS A 95 4.63 -9.27 2.51
CA LYS A 95 3.51 -9.80 1.73
C LYS A 95 3.05 -11.17 2.20
N ASP A 96 3.82 -11.81 3.08
CA ASP A 96 3.50 -13.08 3.73
C ASP A 96 3.10 -14.18 2.73
N ILE A 97 3.89 -14.34 1.66
CA ILE A 97 3.65 -15.38 0.65
C ILE A 97 3.70 -16.78 1.29
N ALA A 98 4.45 -16.93 2.37
CA ALA A 98 4.55 -18.16 3.15
C ALA A 98 3.18 -18.69 3.59
N LEU A 99 2.24 -17.82 3.97
CA LEU A 99 0.88 -18.21 4.35
C LEU A 99 0.15 -18.96 3.22
N ALA A 100 0.32 -18.55 1.96
CA ALA A 100 -0.28 -19.26 0.82
C ALA A 100 0.30 -20.67 0.64
N ILE A 101 1.62 -20.82 0.86
CA ILE A 101 2.31 -22.12 0.79
C ILE A 101 1.83 -23.04 1.91
N LYS A 102 1.77 -22.53 3.15
CA LYS A 102 1.33 -23.29 4.32
C LYS A 102 -0.13 -23.73 4.19
N ALA A 103 -1.02 -22.83 3.77
CA ALA A 103 -2.43 -23.16 3.55
C ALA A 103 -2.63 -24.21 2.45
N TYR A 104 -1.79 -24.17 1.40
CA TYR A 104 -1.79 -25.20 0.36
C TYR A 104 -1.19 -26.53 0.84
N ALA A 105 -0.14 -26.49 1.66
CA ALA A 105 0.46 -27.65 2.31
C ALA A 105 -0.49 -28.33 3.32
N GLY A 106 -1.41 -27.57 3.91
CA GLY A 106 -2.45 -28.07 4.82
C GLY A 106 -3.48 -28.99 4.16
N LEU A 107 -3.59 -28.97 2.82
CA LEU A 107 -4.36 -29.99 2.09
C LEU A 107 -3.73 -31.38 2.27
N GLU A 108 -4.48 -32.45 2.06
CA GLU A 108 -3.89 -33.79 2.00
C GLU A 108 -3.19 -34.05 0.66
N SER A 109 -2.21 -34.95 0.62
CA SER A 109 -1.48 -35.27 -0.62
C SER A 109 -2.38 -35.76 -1.75
N HIS A 110 -3.47 -36.47 -1.42
CA HIS A 110 -4.45 -36.91 -2.42
C HIS A 110 -5.33 -35.75 -2.93
N GLN A 111 -5.58 -34.73 -2.09
CA GLN A 111 -6.34 -33.53 -2.46
C GLN A 111 -5.53 -32.60 -3.36
N ARG A 112 -4.20 -32.61 -3.23
CA ARG A 112 -3.31 -31.86 -4.13
C ARG A 112 -3.20 -32.46 -5.53
N GLN A 113 -3.72 -33.66 -5.77
CA GLN A 113 -3.68 -34.26 -7.10
C GLN A 113 -4.42 -33.36 -8.11
N ASN A 114 -3.71 -32.96 -9.16
CA ASN A 114 -4.15 -32.01 -10.18
C ASN A 114 -4.42 -30.58 -9.67
N VAL A 115 -4.05 -30.24 -8.44
CA VAL A 115 -4.07 -28.86 -7.94
C VAL A 115 -2.66 -28.29 -8.03
N LYS A 116 -2.53 -27.05 -8.50
CA LYS A 116 -1.25 -26.35 -8.65
C LYS A 116 -1.34 -25.00 -7.98
N LEU A 117 -0.33 -24.65 -7.17
CA LEU A 117 -0.18 -23.31 -6.62
C LEU A 117 0.82 -22.52 -7.46
N ILE A 118 0.39 -21.41 -8.04
CA ILE A 118 1.29 -20.46 -8.70
C ILE A 118 1.50 -19.25 -7.80
N ILE A 119 2.77 -18.99 -7.49
CA ILE A 119 3.22 -17.78 -6.81
C ILE A 119 3.90 -16.91 -7.85
N ALA A 120 3.27 -15.81 -8.22
CA ALA A 120 3.76 -14.90 -9.25
C ALA A 120 3.93 -13.48 -8.70
N GLY A 121 4.92 -12.74 -9.22
CA GLY A 121 4.92 -11.30 -9.05
C GLY A 121 6.29 -10.66 -9.12
N GLY A 122 6.34 -9.39 -8.72
CA GLY A 122 7.52 -8.55 -8.90
C GLY A 122 8.73 -9.09 -8.17
N TYR A 123 9.79 -9.33 -8.92
CA TYR A 123 11.06 -9.83 -8.45
C TYR A 123 12.20 -9.08 -9.15
N ASP A 124 13.21 -8.70 -8.37
CA ASP A 124 14.38 -7.96 -8.83
C ASP A 124 15.64 -8.61 -8.25
N ASN A 125 16.56 -9.05 -9.12
CA ASN A 125 17.82 -9.71 -8.77
C ASN A 125 18.78 -8.78 -8.02
N GLU A 126 18.65 -7.46 -8.18
CA GLU A 126 19.51 -6.48 -7.52
C GLU A 126 19.07 -6.25 -6.06
N ILE A 127 17.80 -6.57 -5.75
CA ILE A 127 17.24 -6.42 -4.41
C ILE A 127 17.47 -7.72 -3.62
N LYS A 128 18.47 -7.68 -2.71
CA LYS A 128 18.82 -8.80 -1.83
C LYS A 128 17.62 -9.40 -1.08
N GLU A 129 16.67 -8.56 -0.66
CA GLU A 129 15.46 -9.04 0.02
C GLU A 129 14.65 -10.00 -0.87
N ASN A 130 14.43 -9.67 -2.15
CA ASN A 130 13.67 -10.51 -3.08
C ASN A 130 14.33 -11.87 -3.28
N VAL A 131 15.63 -11.86 -3.54
CA VAL A 131 16.43 -13.08 -3.78
C VAL A 131 16.38 -14.00 -2.55
N MET A 132 16.69 -13.46 -1.37
CA MET A 132 16.68 -14.26 -0.13
C MET A 132 15.28 -14.76 0.21
N HIS A 133 14.25 -13.93 0.03
CA HIS A 133 12.90 -14.34 0.36
C HIS A 133 12.36 -15.42 -0.58
N HIS A 134 12.67 -15.36 -1.88
CA HIS A 134 12.35 -16.45 -2.81
C HIS A 134 12.99 -17.77 -2.37
N ILE A 135 14.27 -17.78 -2.01
CA ILE A 135 14.96 -18.98 -1.50
C ILE A 135 14.28 -19.52 -0.23
N GLU A 136 13.93 -18.63 0.71
CA GLU A 136 13.18 -19.01 1.93
C GLU A 136 11.85 -19.69 1.61
N LEU A 137 11.11 -19.18 0.62
CA LEU A 137 9.82 -19.72 0.20
C LEU A 137 9.96 -21.08 -0.49
N VAL A 138 10.98 -21.27 -1.32
CA VAL A 138 11.30 -22.57 -1.93
C VAL A 138 11.61 -23.59 -0.85
N ASN A 139 12.54 -23.27 0.06
CA ASN A 139 12.90 -24.14 1.18
C ASN A 139 11.70 -24.47 2.07
N LEU A 140 10.80 -23.50 2.30
CA LEU A 140 9.57 -23.73 3.06
C LEU A 140 8.66 -24.74 2.36
N ALA A 141 8.41 -24.58 1.06
CA ALA A 141 7.58 -25.52 0.30
C ALA A 141 8.20 -26.93 0.29
N GLU A 142 9.50 -27.04 0.06
CA GLU A 142 10.22 -28.32 0.09
C GLU A 142 10.21 -28.97 1.49
N SER A 143 10.20 -28.17 2.56
CA SER A 143 10.09 -28.71 3.93
C SER A 143 8.74 -29.39 4.20
N PHE A 144 7.70 -29.05 3.44
CA PHE A 144 6.40 -29.74 3.45
C PHE A 144 6.34 -30.91 2.46
N GLY A 145 7.45 -31.23 1.77
CA GLY A 145 7.52 -32.27 0.75
C GLY A 145 6.86 -31.90 -0.58
N LEU A 146 6.63 -30.60 -0.82
CA LEU A 146 6.05 -30.11 -2.08
C LEU A 146 7.12 -30.01 -3.17
N GLN A 147 6.80 -30.47 -4.37
CA GLN A 147 7.69 -30.28 -5.53
C GLN A 147 7.57 -28.86 -6.06
N THR A 148 8.71 -28.19 -6.30
CA THR A 148 8.72 -26.80 -6.73
C THR A 148 9.49 -26.58 -8.03
N GLU A 149 9.07 -25.59 -8.82
CA GLU A 149 9.80 -25.13 -10.00
C GLU A 149 9.81 -23.60 -10.05
N THR A 150 10.95 -23.01 -10.47
CA THR A 150 11.11 -21.55 -10.57
C THR A 150 11.33 -21.12 -12.01
N HIS A 151 10.65 -20.07 -12.45
CA HIS A 151 10.76 -19.49 -13.78
C HIS A 151 10.81 -17.97 -13.74
N HIS A 152 11.60 -17.36 -14.63
CA HIS A 152 11.59 -15.91 -14.83
C HIS A 152 10.56 -15.50 -15.90
N ASP A 153 10.83 -15.79 -17.19
CA ASP A 153 9.98 -15.27 -18.28
C ASP A 153 9.47 -16.35 -19.26
N ASN A 154 10.10 -17.53 -19.27
CA ASN A 154 9.81 -18.62 -20.22
C ASN A 154 8.79 -19.64 -19.69
N PHE A 155 7.80 -19.17 -18.93
CA PHE A 155 6.71 -20.01 -18.47
C PHE A 155 5.58 -20.07 -19.50
N THR A 156 5.02 -21.27 -19.68
CA THR A 156 3.85 -21.51 -20.51
C THR A 156 2.93 -22.44 -19.73
N THR A 157 1.61 -22.21 -19.74
CA THR A 157 0.66 -23.02 -18.96
C THR A 157 0.70 -24.52 -19.27
N LYS A 158 1.23 -24.93 -20.43
CA LYS A 158 1.48 -26.36 -20.76
C LYS A 158 2.39 -27.07 -19.74
N LYS A 159 3.30 -26.34 -19.08
CA LYS A 159 4.19 -26.88 -18.03
C LYS A 159 3.46 -27.24 -16.73
N LEU A 160 2.19 -26.85 -16.59
CA LEU A 160 1.35 -27.26 -15.46
C LEU A 160 1.01 -28.75 -15.49
N ALA A 161 1.26 -29.45 -16.62
CA ALA A 161 1.18 -30.89 -16.71
C ALA A 161 2.43 -31.52 -16.06
N GLY A 162 2.25 -32.24 -14.95
CA GLY A 162 3.33 -32.93 -14.24
C GLY A 162 3.12 -32.98 -12.72
N ASP A 163 4.16 -33.41 -12.01
CA ASP A 163 4.12 -33.67 -10.56
C ASP A 163 4.48 -32.45 -9.70
N ILE A 164 4.81 -31.31 -10.32
CA ILE A 164 5.16 -30.07 -9.60
C ILE A 164 3.95 -29.51 -8.86
N ASP A 165 4.09 -29.23 -7.58
CA ASP A 165 3.03 -28.69 -6.73
C ASP A 165 2.96 -27.15 -6.78
N VAL A 166 4.14 -26.51 -6.68
CA VAL A 166 4.28 -25.05 -6.53
C VAL A 166 5.18 -24.47 -7.61
N PHE A 167 4.67 -23.51 -8.37
CA PHE A 167 5.45 -22.76 -9.36
C PHE A 167 5.74 -21.34 -8.85
N PHE A 168 7.02 -20.97 -8.83
CA PHE A 168 7.47 -19.62 -8.55
C PHE A 168 7.76 -18.88 -9.87
N LEU A 169 6.95 -17.88 -10.20
CA LEU A 169 7.09 -17.08 -11.41
C LEU A 169 7.64 -15.69 -11.05
N LEU A 170 8.94 -15.52 -11.28
CA LEU A 170 9.73 -14.34 -10.95
C LEU A 170 9.60 -13.29 -12.06
N SER A 171 8.72 -12.30 -11.83
CA SER A 171 8.36 -11.25 -12.79
C SER A 171 7.63 -11.77 -14.04
N VAL A 172 6.29 -11.78 -13.97
CA VAL A 172 5.43 -12.21 -15.07
C VAL A 172 5.03 -11.06 -16.00
N ARG A 173 5.01 -11.34 -17.31
CA ARG A 173 4.41 -10.44 -18.31
C ARG A 173 2.92 -10.25 -18.04
N ASN A 174 2.40 -9.07 -18.36
CA ASN A 174 0.97 -8.74 -18.14
C ASN A 174 0.02 -9.72 -18.84
N SER A 175 0.34 -10.16 -20.05
CA SER A 175 -0.47 -11.15 -20.79
C SER A 175 -0.54 -12.49 -20.07
N LEU A 176 0.58 -12.99 -19.54
CA LEU A 176 0.61 -14.21 -18.73
C LEU A 176 -0.14 -14.02 -17.42
N LYS A 177 0.05 -12.89 -16.73
CA LYS A 177 -0.71 -12.55 -15.51
C LYS A 177 -2.22 -12.64 -15.76
N ASP A 178 -2.69 -12.04 -16.85
CA ASP A 178 -4.12 -12.03 -17.19
C ASP A 178 -4.63 -13.42 -17.58
N ALA A 179 -3.82 -14.25 -18.23
CA ALA A 179 -4.16 -15.64 -18.53
C ALA A 179 -4.27 -16.49 -17.25
N LEU A 180 -3.32 -16.30 -16.31
CA LEU A 180 -3.35 -16.96 -15.00
C LEU A 180 -4.57 -16.54 -14.18
N LEU A 181 -4.87 -15.23 -14.14
CA LEU A 181 -6.06 -14.71 -13.46
C LEU A 181 -7.33 -15.33 -14.03
N ARG A 182 -7.54 -15.34 -15.35
CA ARG A 182 -8.74 -15.94 -15.96
C ARG A 182 -8.88 -17.44 -15.71
N SER A 183 -7.77 -18.13 -15.51
CA SER A 183 -7.76 -19.59 -15.39
C SER A 183 -7.70 -20.09 -13.94
N ALA A 184 -7.46 -19.19 -12.99
CA ALA A 184 -7.43 -19.52 -11.57
C ALA A 184 -8.84 -19.83 -11.05
N ARG A 185 -8.93 -20.80 -10.13
CA ARG A 185 -10.16 -21.06 -9.38
C ARG A 185 -10.32 -20.14 -8.19
N LEU A 186 -9.20 -19.72 -7.60
CA LEU A 186 -9.13 -18.88 -6.41
C LEU A 186 -7.85 -18.03 -6.46
N LEU A 187 -7.98 -16.74 -6.17
CA LEU A 187 -6.85 -15.89 -5.83
C LEU A 187 -6.62 -15.95 -4.31
N ILE A 188 -5.39 -16.21 -3.88
CA ILE A 188 -4.94 -16.20 -2.48
C ILE A 188 -4.11 -14.93 -2.27
N TYR A 189 -4.63 -13.98 -1.48
CA TYR A 189 -4.05 -12.67 -1.24
C TYR A 189 -3.67 -12.47 0.24
N THR A 190 -2.43 -12.82 0.55
CA THR A 190 -1.83 -12.85 1.89
C THR A 190 -1.36 -11.51 2.51
N PRO A 191 -1.14 -10.40 1.78
CA PRO A 191 -0.57 -9.20 2.38
C PRO A 191 -1.41 -8.62 3.53
N SER A 192 -0.80 -8.53 4.70
CA SER A 192 -1.39 -7.84 5.85
C SER A 192 -1.08 -6.34 5.84
N ASN A 193 -2.00 -5.54 6.36
CA ASN A 193 -1.85 -4.07 6.44
C ASN A 193 -1.53 -3.41 5.09
N GLU A 194 -1.98 -4.00 3.99
CA GLU A 194 -1.88 -3.40 2.67
C GLU A 194 -2.77 -2.15 2.59
N HIS A 195 -2.35 -1.13 1.87
CA HIS A 195 -3.13 0.11 1.81
C HIS A 195 -4.46 -0.05 1.06
N PHE A 196 -4.48 -0.79 -0.04
CA PHE A 196 -5.70 -0.96 -0.85
C PHE A 196 -5.84 -2.37 -1.44
N GLY A 197 -4.79 -2.89 -2.07
CA GLY A 197 -4.81 -4.23 -2.68
C GLY A 197 -5.49 -4.22 -4.04
N ILE A 198 -4.72 -3.86 -5.08
CA ILE A 198 -5.22 -3.82 -6.46
C ILE A 198 -5.45 -5.21 -7.06
N VAL A 199 -4.64 -6.19 -6.66
CA VAL A 199 -4.66 -7.56 -7.19
C VAL A 199 -6.01 -8.26 -6.93
N PRO A 200 -6.62 -8.16 -5.72
CA PRO A 200 -8.01 -8.59 -5.50
C PRO A 200 -9.01 -8.03 -6.54
N LEU A 201 -8.90 -6.76 -6.93
CA LEU A 201 -9.78 -6.18 -7.95
C LEU A 201 -9.52 -6.77 -9.34
N GLU A 202 -8.26 -7.03 -9.69
CA GLU A 202 -7.90 -7.67 -10.96
C GLU A 202 -8.45 -9.10 -11.06
N ALA A 203 -8.42 -9.88 -9.96
CA ALA A 203 -9.00 -11.22 -9.90
C ALA A 203 -10.53 -11.19 -9.95
N MET A 204 -11.17 -10.30 -9.20
CA MET A 204 -12.62 -10.14 -9.23
C MET A 204 -13.11 -9.74 -10.63
N LEU A 205 -12.39 -8.88 -11.37
CA LEU A 205 -12.70 -8.58 -12.77
C LEU A 205 -12.53 -9.75 -13.72
N ALA A 206 -11.62 -10.67 -13.41
CA ALA A 206 -11.45 -11.91 -14.15
C ALA A 206 -12.50 -12.98 -13.77
N GLY A 207 -13.47 -12.64 -12.91
CA GLY A 207 -14.49 -13.59 -12.42
C GLY A 207 -13.93 -14.60 -11.41
N VAL A 208 -12.82 -14.29 -10.76
CA VAL A 208 -12.18 -15.20 -9.79
C VAL A 208 -12.46 -14.76 -8.36
N PRO A 209 -13.02 -15.66 -7.52
CA PRO A 209 -13.15 -15.42 -6.08
C PRO A 209 -11.81 -15.13 -5.41
N VAL A 210 -11.84 -14.33 -4.35
CA VAL A 210 -10.63 -13.92 -3.62
C VAL A 210 -10.66 -14.44 -2.19
N LEU A 211 -9.62 -15.16 -1.75
CA LEU A 211 -9.33 -15.39 -0.34
C LEU A 211 -8.26 -14.38 0.09
N ALA A 212 -8.58 -13.50 1.05
CA ALA A 212 -7.66 -12.45 1.47
C ALA A 212 -7.55 -12.32 2.99
N ALA A 213 -6.44 -11.74 3.46
CA ALA A 213 -6.27 -11.38 4.86
C ALA A 213 -7.32 -10.34 5.29
N ASN A 214 -7.94 -10.53 6.46
CA ASN A 214 -8.97 -9.65 7.02
C ASN A 214 -8.40 -8.35 7.63
N THR A 215 -7.37 -7.78 7.01
CA THR A 215 -6.71 -6.54 7.45
C THR A 215 -6.40 -5.66 6.25
N GLY A 216 -6.21 -4.35 6.47
CA GLY A 216 -5.81 -3.46 5.39
C GLY A 216 -6.91 -3.21 4.35
N GLY A 217 -6.48 -2.95 3.12
CA GLY A 217 -7.31 -2.70 1.94
C GLY A 217 -8.22 -3.85 1.48
N PRO A 218 -7.88 -5.15 1.68
CA PRO A 218 -8.83 -6.25 1.47
C PRO A 218 -10.20 -6.08 2.12
N LEU A 219 -10.28 -5.43 3.29
CA LEU A 219 -11.54 -5.13 3.98
C LEU A 219 -12.46 -4.17 3.21
N GLU A 220 -11.92 -3.46 2.21
CA GLU A 220 -12.66 -2.51 1.38
C GLU A 220 -12.98 -3.11 0.01
N THR A 221 -12.07 -3.92 -0.53
CA THR A 221 -12.21 -4.51 -1.85
C THR A 221 -13.09 -5.77 -1.83
N VAL A 222 -12.86 -6.70 -0.89
CA VAL A 222 -13.55 -7.99 -0.81
C VAL A 222 -14.74 -7.91 0.15
N VAL A 223 -15.88 -8.47 -0.27
CA VAL A 223 -17.06 -8.66 0.59
C VAL A 223 -17.14 -10.12 0.98
N ASP A 224 -16.92 -10.41 2.26
CA ASP A 224 -16.89 -11.76 2.81
C ASP A 224 -18.17 -12.54 2.48
N GLY A 225 -18.01 -13.77 2.00
CA GLY A 225 -19.08 -14.66 1.56
C GLY A 225 -19.77 -14.27 0.25
N LYS A 226 -19.46 -13.12 -0.36
CA LYS A 226 -20.11 -12.64 -1.59
C LYS A 226 -19.18 -12.52 -2.79
N THR A 227 -17.98 -11.99 -2.59
CA THR A 227 -16.97 -11.86 -3.67
C THR A 227 -15.72 -12.67 -3.37
N GLY A 228 -15.72 -13.40 -2.25
CA GLY A 228 -14.56 -14.04 -1.68
C GLY A 228 -14.69 -14.27 -0.18
N TRP A 229 -13.56 -14.49 0.48
CA TRP A 229 -13.46 -14.74 1.92
C TRP A 229 -12.37 -13.90 2.56
N LEU A 230 -12.64 -13.45 3.79
CA LEU A 230 -11.69 -12.72 4.62
C LEU A 230 -11.30 -13.57 5.84
N CYS A 231 -10.02 -13.93 5.93
CA CYS A 231 -9.49 -14.78 7.00
C CYS A 231 -8.42 -14.07 7.81
N SER A 232 -8.28 -14.42 9.09
CA SER A 232 -7.16 -13.94 9.90
C SER A 232 -5.84 -14.42 9.29
N PRO A 233 -4.80 -13.59 9.13
CA PRO A 233 -3.51 -14.06 8.67
C PRO A 233 -2.86 -15.06 9.65
N ASP A 234 -3.27 -15.04 10.91
CA ASP A 234 -2.75 -15.93 11.96
C ASP A 234 -3.45 -17.30 12.01
N ASP A 235 -4.50 -17.53 11.21
CA ASP A 235 -5.34 -18.74 11.25
C ASP A 235 -5.14 -19.59 9.98
N GLU A 236 -3.97 -20.23 9.86
CA GLU A 236 -3.59 -21.04 8.68
C GLU A 236 -4.60 -22.16 8.36
N ASP A 237 -5.24 -22.73 9.39
CA ASP A 237 -6.26 -23.77 9.24
C ASP A 237 -7.52 -23.23 8.54
N GLN A 238 -7.94 -22.00 8.88
CA GLN A 238 -9.06 -21.35 8.19
C GLN A 238 -8.77 -21.12 6.71
N TRP A 239 -7.54 -20.70 6.35
CA TRP A 239 -7.15 -20.53 4.94
C TRP A 239 -7.21 -21.86 4.19
N THR A 240 -6.65 -22.92 4.78
CA THR A 240 -6.70 -24.29 4.23
C THR A 240 -8.15 -24.73 4.02
N LYS A 241 -9.03 -24.48 5.00
CA LYS A 241 -10.45 -24.83 4.95
C LYS A 241 -11.18 -24.10 3.82
N VAL A 242 -10.89 -22.82 3.59
CA VAL A 242 -11.48 -22.07 2.47
C VAL A 242 -10.97 -22.61 1.14
N ILE A 243 -9.66 -22.87 1.00
CA ILE A 243 -9.08 -23.48 -0.20
C ILE A 243 -9.77 -24.83 -0.49
N TYR A 244 -9.90 -25.69 0.52
CA TYR A 244 -10.58 -26.97 0.40
C TYR A 244 -12.04 -26.78 -0.05
N ASN A 245 -12.77 -25.87 0.58
CA ASN A 245 -14.17 -25.61 0.26
C ASN A 245 -14.34 -25.19 -1.22
N VAL A 246 -13.49 -24.30 -1.71
CA VAL A 246 -13.52 -23.82 -3.11
C VAL A 246 -13.16 -24.93 -4.10
N LEU A 247 -12.25 -25.82 -3.74
CA LEU A 247 -11.79 -26.88 -4.65
C LEU A 247 -12.76 -28.07 -4.72
N PHE A 248 -13.44 -28.40 -3.62
CA PHE A 248 -14.13 -29.68 -3.47
C PHE A 248 -15.59 -29.60 -3.03
N ASN A 249 -16.01 -28.55 -2.33
CA ASN A 249 -17.38 -28.46 -1.82
C ASN A 249 -18.26 -27.53 -2.67
N LEU A 250 -17.70 -26.45 -3.20
CA LEU A 250 -18.43 -25.55 -4.08
C LEU A 250 -18.64 -26.20 -5.45
N THR A 251 -19.86 -26.10 -5.93
CA THR A 251 -20.17 -26.36 -7.33
C THR A 251 -19.53 -25.28 -8.22
N GLU A 252 -19.33 -25.60 -9.50
CA GLU A 252 -18.80 -24.62 -10.44
C GLU A 252 -19.75 -23.43 -10.62
N GLU A 253 -21.06 -23.66 -10.53
CA GLU A 253 -22.09 -22.60 -10.60
C GLU A 253 -21.97 -21.61 -9.42
N GLU A 254 -21.88 -22.10 -8.18
CA GLU A 254 -21.69 -21.25 -7.00
C GLU A 254 -20.38 -20.45 -7.08
N ARG A 255 -19.29 -21.09 -7.53
CA ARG A 255 -17.99 -20.42 -7.70
C ARG A 255 -18.08 -19.29 -8.72
N LEU A 256 -18.77 -19.53 -9.85
CA LEU A 256 -18.99 -18.52 -10.89
C LEU A 256 -19.90 -17.40 -10.40
N GLU A 257 -20.91 -17.69 -9.57
CA GLU A 257 -21.76 -16.68 -8.96
C GLU A 257 -20.97 -15.72 -8.06
N ILE A 258 -20.09 -16.25 -7.20
CA ILE A 258 -19.18 -15.43 -6.37
C ILE A 258 -18.26 -14.58 -7.26
N GLY A 259 -17.72 -15.16 -8.33
CA GLY A 259 -16.90 -14.47 -9.32
C GLY A 259 -17.63 -13.31 -10.01
N ASN A 260 -18.87 -13.54 -10.44
CA ASN A 260 -19.73 -12.53 -11.05
C ASN A 260 -20.08 -11.41 -10.07
N CYS A 261 -20.40 -11.75 -8.82
CA CYS A 261 -20.60 -10.76 -7.75
C CYS A 261 -19.36 -9.88 -7.58
N GLY A 262 -18.17 -10.47 -7.62
CA GLY A 262 -16.89 -9.75 -7.64
C GLY A 262 -16.77 -8.81 -8.84
N THR A 263 -17.02 -9.31 -10.05
CA THR A 263 -16.94 -8.53 -11.29
C THR A 263 -17.85 -7.30 -11.24
N GLU A 264 -19.11 -7.48 -10.87
CA GLU A 264 -20.10 -6.40 -10.80
C GLU A 264 -19.74 -5.36 -9.73
N ARG A 265 -19.24 -5.80 -8.57
CA ARG A 265 -18.71 -4.89 -7.56
C ARG A 265 -17.59 -4.03 -8.13
N VAL A 266 -16.63 -4.62 -8.85
CA VAL A 266 -15.51 -3.85 -9.39
C VAL A 266 -15.95 -2.83 -10.42
N LYS A 267 -16.86 -3.19 -11.32
CA LYS A 267 -17.43 -2.24 -12.29
C LYS A 267 -18.15 -1.08 -11.62
N HIS A 268 -18.90 -1.34 -10.55
CA HIS A 268 -19.69 -0.33 -9.86
C HIS A 268 -18.84 0.58 -8.95
N GLU A 269 -17.90 0.01 -8.18
CA GLU A 269 -17.21 0.73 -7.10
C GLU A 269 -15.79 1.17 -7.44
N PHE A 270 -15.13 0.51 -8.39
CA PHE A 270 -13.69 0.67 -8.63
C PHE A 270 -13.36 0.86 -10.12
N SER A 271 -14.32 1.37 -10.90
CA SER A 271 -14.10 1.80 -12.28
C SER A 271 -13.46 3.18 -12.37
N ASP A 272 -12.84 3.48 -13.51
CA ASP A 272 -12.27 4.80 -13.80
C ASP A 272 -13.33 5.90 -13.68
N ALA A 273 -14.55 5.63 -14.15
CA ALA A 273 -15.68 6.53 -14.02
C ALA A 273 -16.02 6.82 -12.56
N LYS A 274 -16.06 5.79 -11.70
CA LYS A 274 -16.38 5.98 -10.28
C LYS A 274 -15.27 6.72 -9.52
N MET A 275 -14.02 6.48 -9.88
CA MET A 275 -12.89 7.24 -9.33
C MET A 275 -12.96 8.72 -9.75
N ALA A 276 -13.28 8.99 -11.03
CA ALA A 276 -13.43 10.36 -11.54
C ALA A 276 -14.58 11.11 -10.84
N GLU A 277 -15.73 10.47 -10.64
CA GLU A 277 -16.87 11.03 -9.88
C GLU A 277 -16.44 11.44 -8.46
N ARG A 278 -15.78 10.54 -7.72
CA ARG A 278 -15.27 10.84 -6.36
C ARG A 278 -14.23 11.96 -6.35
N LEU A 279 -13.39 12.03 -7.39
CA LEU A 279 -12.40 13.09 -7.53
C LEU A 279 -13.06 14.44 -7.81
N GLU A 280 -14.07 14.48 -8.67
CA GLU A 280 -14.84 15.67 -8.99
C GLU A 280 -15.61 16.18 -7.74
N GLU A 281 -16.22 15.29 -6.96
CA GLU A 281 -16.82 15.63 -5.68
C GLU A 281 -15.78 16.23 -4.72
N ALA A 282 -14.60 15.60 -4.63
CA ALA A 282 -13.53 16.08 -3.77
C ALA A 282 -13.03 17.47 -4.18
N ILE A 283 -12.86 17.75 -5.47
CA ILE A 283 -12.46 19.06 -6.00
C ILE A 283 -13.57 20.08 -5.79
N SER A 284 -14.82 19.73 -6.10
CA SER A 284 -15.98 20.62 -5.95
C SER A 284 -16.16 21.05 -4.49
N SER A 285 -15.90 20.16 -3.54
CA SER A 285 -15.93 20.47 -2.11
C SER A 285 -14.90 21.53 -1.68
N MET A 286 -13.86 21.79 -2.48
CA MET A 286 -12.82 22.79 -2.20
C MET A 286 -13.23 24.21 -2.58
N SER A 287 -14.25 24.38 -3.43
CA SER A 287 -14.66 25.68 -3.98
C SER A 287 -15.07 26.71 -2.92
N ASN A 288 -15.58 26.26 -1.77
CA ASN A 288 -16.10 27.12 -0.70
C ASN A 288 -15.25 27.11 0.58
N LEU A 289 -13.97 26.71 0.50
CA LEU A 289 -13.10 26.65 1.67
C LEU A 289 -12.39 27.99 1.95
N ASN A 290 -12.43 28.42 3.21
CA ASN A 290 -11.54 29.48 3.69
C ASN A 290 -10.11 28.96 3.73
N ARG A 291 -9.26 29.49 2.84
CA ARG A 291 -7.85 29.10 2.73
C ARG A 291 -7.06 29.62 3.92
N LYS A 292 -6.20 28.79 4.51
CA LYS A 292 -5.26 29.27 5.54
C LYS A 292 -4.29 30.25 4.91
N SER A 293 -4.08 31.40 5.57
CA SER A 293 -3.12 32.40 5.14
C SER A 293 -1.69 31.86 5.21
N CYS A 294 -0.94 31.99 4.12
CA CYS A 294 0.50 31.67 4.09
C CYS A 294 1.36 32.69 4.85
N GLN A 295 0.77 33.73 5.44
CA GLN A 295 1.49 34.75 6.21
C GLN A 295 2.27 34.12 7.36
N ILE A 296 1.69 33.14 8.07
CA ILE A 296 2.38 32.43 9.16
C ILE A 296 3.67 31.78 8.67
N LEU A 297 3.61 31.06 7.54
CA LEU A 297 4.80 30.44 6.93
C LEU A 297 5.85 31.50 6.53
N LEU A 298 5.42 32.61 5.92
CA LEU A 298 6.30 33.71 5.55
C LEU A 298 6.98 34.34 6.78
N TYR A 299 6.25 34.50 7.89
CA TYR A 299 6.84 34.98 9.15
C TYR A 299 7.87 34.00 9.71
N ILE A 300 7.60 32.69 9.67
CA ILE A 300 8.55 31.66 10.13
C ILE A 300 9.84 31.74 9.30
N LEU A 301 9.72 31.72 7.97
CA LEU A 301 10.85 31.77 7.05
C LEU A 301 11.65 33.07 7.21
N GLY A 302 10.96 34.21 7.34
CA GLY A 302 11.60 35.50 7.59
C GLY A 302 12.39 35.50 8.90
N SER A 303 11.88 34.85 9.93
CA SER A 303 12.52 34.80 11.25
C SER A 303 13.74 33.89 11.27
N ILE A 304 13.68 32.76 10.56
CA ILE A 304 14.84 31.88 10.34
C ILE A 304 15.93 32.61 9.54
N ALA A 305 15.55 33.32 8.47
CA ALA A 305 16.48 34.09 7.65
C ALA A 305 17.18 35.20 8.47
N MET A 306 16.42 35.92 9.30
CA MET A 306 16.99 36.92 10.22
C MET A 306 17.95 36.29 11.23
N GLY A 307 17.61 35.14 11.82
CA GLY A 307 18.51 34.41 12.71
C GLY A 307 19.80 33.99 12.02
N PHE A 308 19.74 33.56 10.75
CA PHE A 308 20.91 33.22 9.96
C PHE A 308 21.79 34.44 9.66
N LEU A 309 21.17 35.58 9.31
CA LEU A 309 21.88 36.85 9.12
C LEU A 309 22.58 37.32 10.40
N ASP A 310 21.94 37.17 11.57
CA ASP A 310 22.54 37.48 12.87
C ASP A 310 23.77 36.60 13.15
N ILE A 311 23.70 35.30 12.85
CA ILE A 311 24.83 34.36 13.00
C ILE A 311 25.97 34.74 12.04
N LEU A 312 25.67 35.05 10.77
CA LEU A 312 26.65 35.48 9.79
C LEU A 312 27.33 36.79 10.22
N TYR A 313 26.55 37.76 10.70
CA TYR A 313 27.07 39.03 11.23
C TYR A 313 27.98 38.80 12.45
N PHE A 314 27.59 37.92 13.37
CA PHE A 314 28.41 37.55 14.52
C PHE A 314 29.74 36.91 14.12
N CYS A 315 29.72 35.97 13.17
CA CYS A 315 30.93 35.33 12.65
C CYS A 315 31.84 36.33 11.91
N ALA A 316 31.27 37.18 11.06
CA ALA A 316 32.01 38.20 10.31
C ALA A 316 32.64 39.25 11.24
N SER A 317 31.89 39.74 12.23
CA SER A 317 32.39 40.72 13.21
C SER A 317 33.50 40.14 14.09
N ARG A 318 33.42 38.87 14.51
CA ARG A 318 34.50 38.15 15.20
C ARG A 318 35.75 37.98 14.32
N TYR A 319 35.57 37.63 13.05
CA TYR A 319 36.67 37.47 12.09
C TYR A 319 37.39 38.81 11.82
N VAL A 320 36.64 39.90 11.67
CA VAL A 320 37.20 41.25 11.46
C VAL A 320 37.87 41.79 12.73
N ALA A 321 37.27 41.61 13.91
CA ALA A 321 37.85 42.03 15.19
C ALA A 321 39.18 41.33 15.52
N GLN A 322 39.39 40.10 15.01
CA GLN A 322 40.68 39.41 15.11
C GLN A 322 41.76 39.98 14.18
N ARG A 323 41.40 40.72 13.12
CA ARG A 323 42.35 41.28 12.14
C ARG A 323 42.58 42.79 12.25
N ILE A 324 41.65 43.54 12.86
CA ILE A 324 41.71 45.00 12.93
C ILE A 324 41.23 45.47 14.31
N GLN A 325 42.10 46.06 15.12
CA GLN A 325 41.72 46.76 16.35
C GLN A 325 41.20 48.16 16.02
N PHE A 326 39.88 48.35 16.08
CA PHE A 326 39.29 49.70 16.20
C PHE A 326 38.36 49.77 17.40
N GLY A 327 38.44 50.89 18.12
CA GLY A 327 37.58 51.23 19.23
C GLY A 327 36.19 51.69 18.79
N THR A 328 35.22 51.36 19.65
CA THR A 328 33.87 51.96 19.80
C THR A 328 32.88 51.81 18.63
N LEU A 329 32.16 50.69 18.61
CA LEU A 329 30.74 50.54 18.98
C LEU A 329 30.26 49.19 18.38
N GLN A 330 30.54 48.08 19.05
CA GLN A 330 30.01 46.78 18.60
C GLN A 330 28.56 46.64 19.08
N LEU A 331 27.61 46.60 18.15
CA LEU A 331 26.25 46.10 18.43
C LEU A 331 26.39 44.71 19.08
N GLN A 332 25.79 44.53 20.26
CA GLN A 332 25.86 43.25 20.94
C GLN A 332 25.21 42.16 20.07
N PRO A 333 25.82 40.97 19.96
CA PRO A 333 25.23 39.86 19.24
C PRO A 333 23.84 39.55 19.81
N LEU A 334 22.88 39.14 18.96
CA LEU A 334 21.53 38.65 19.33
C LEU A 334 20.46 39.70 19.67
N VAL A 335 20.74 41.01 19.56
CA VAL A 335 19.71 42.05 19.82
C VAL A 335 18.53 41.94 18.84
N LEU A 336 18.80 41.73 17.55
CA LEU A 336 17.77 41.51 16.53
C LEU A 336 16.98 40.22 16.78
N SER A 337 17.66 39.11 17.07
CA SER A 337 17.04 37.85 17.48
C SER A 337 16.11 38.00 18.70
N SER A 338 16.50 38.78 19.72
CA SER A 338 15.68 38.99 20.92
C SER A 338 14.41 39.81 20.66
N LEU A 339 14.48 40.81 19.78
CA LEU A 339 13.32 41.59 19.34
C LEU A 339 12.33 40.74 18.53
N ILE A 340 12.85 39.82 17.69
CA ILE A 340 12.03 38.89 16.93
C ILE A 340 11.28 37.92 17.85
N ILE A 341 11.93 37.37 18.88
CA ILE A 341 11.27 36.50 19.87
C ILE A 341 10.14 37.24 20.60
N GLY A 342 10.34 38.54 20.93
CA GLY A 342 9.30 39.40 21.50
C GLY A 342 8.12 39.64 20.56
N ALA A 343 8.37 39.85 19.26
CA ALA A 343 7.30 40.00 18.26
C ALA A 343 6.53 38.68 18.03
N TRP A 344 7.23 37.54 18.07
CA TRP A 344 6.64 36.20 17.94
C TRP A 344 5.71 35.85 19.10
N THR A 345 6.11 36.16 20.32
CA THR A 345 5.27 35.93 21.52
C THR A 345 3.99 36.76 21.45
N GLY A 346 4.05 38.00 20.98
CA GLY A 346 2.87 38.84 20.74
C GLY A 346 1.96 38.33 19.61
N TYR A 347 2.53 37.87 18.49
CA TYR A 347 1.77 37.33 17.36
C TYR A 347 1.09 36.00 17.70
N LEU A 348 1.82 35.05 18.32
CA LEU A 348 1.26 33.76 18.74
C LEU A 348 0.14 33.93 19.77
N ALA A 349 0.25 34.92 20.67
CA ALA A 349 -0.82 35.25 21.63
C ALA A 349 -2.12 35.67 20.91
N LYS A 350 -2.04 36.45 19.83
CA LYS A 350 -3.20 36.85 19.00
C LYS A 350 -3.79 35.71 18.17
N VAL A 351 -2.94 34.83 17.64
CA VAL A 351 -3.41 33.66 16.87
C VAL A 351 -4.11 32.66 17.79
N TYR A 352 -3.63 32.47 19.02
CA TYR A 352 -4.28 31.57 19.99
C TYR A 352 -5.55 32.14 20.63
N SER A 353 -5.72 33.46 20.68
CA SER A 353 -6.94 34.11 21.19
C SER A 353 -8.10 34.12 20.18
N GLY A 354 -7.89 33.61 18.96
CA GLY A 354 -8.95 33.51 17.94
C GLY A 354 -9.38 34.86 17.34
N GLU A 355 -8.53 35.89 17.39
CA GLU A 355 -8.84 37.23 16.85
C GLU A 355 -8.68 37.34 15.31
N TYR A 356 -8.75 36.23 14.57
CA TYR A 356 -8.69 36.22 13.09
C TYR A 356 -9.70 35.28 12.45
#